data_AF-A0A939AX92-F1
#
_entry.id   AF-A0A939AX92-F1
#
_cell.length_a   1.000
_cell.length_b   1.000
_cell.length_c   1.000
_cell.angle_alpha   90.00
_cell.angle_beta   90.00
_cell.angle_gamma   90.00
#
_symmetry.space_group_name_H-M   'P 1'
#
loop_
_entity.id
_entity.type
_entity.pdbx_description
1 polymer ?
#
loop_
_entity_poly.entity_id
_entity_poly.type
_entity_poly.pdbx_seq_one_letter_code
_entity_poly.pdbx_strand_id
1 'polypeptide(L)'
;MEINGDVNLNGEIYAQSLHTVDKGTATSSVNSYGQATYSSVSVPAGGSETHALAGGQVRMDASGFGIYPTYPGAPVFSVLSSSGGIQTQSNVTAQGTGSFAGTIYGGNDLSVARNATVSGNATIAGQSFLRGNVSADRNVYISGNLTVAGTKSAAVSTANHGERKLYADESAEVYFFDRGGGQLVNGVAVIALDPIWLETVTIDADHPMRVQITLTGDCNGVYVAEKTATSFTVRELRGGTSNATFDWEVAAKRKGYEDVRLEPVTAERP
;
A
#
# COMPACT_ATOMS: atom_id res chain seq x y z
N MET A 1 -43.59 55.05 21.87
CA MET A 1 -44.35 53.83 21.58
C MET A 1 -45.51 54.24 20.69
N GLU A 2 -45.35 54.01 19.39
CA GLU A 2 -46.42 53.98 18.40
C GLU A 2 -45.98 52.92 17.40
N ILE A 3 -46.76 51.86 17.26
CA ILE A 3 -46.58 50.80 16.26
C ILE A 3 -47.71 51.02 15.27
N ASN A 4 -47.41 51.56 14.09
CA ASN A 4 -48.35 51.58 12.97
C ASN A 4 -48.17 50.26 12.20
N GLY A 5 -49.15 49.36 12.33
CA GLY A 5 -49.21 48.14 11.54
C GLY A 5 -50.08 48.34 10.31
N ASP A 6 -49.50 48.22 9.12
CA ASP A 6 -50.28 48.14 7.88
C ASP A 6 -50.83 46.71 7.72
N VAL A 7 -52.17 46.60 7.60
CA VAL A 7 -52.90 45.36 7.38
C VAL A 7 -53.17 45.20 5.88
N ASN A 8 -52.76 44.07 5.28
CA ASN A 8 -53.21 43.71 3.93
C ASN A 8 -54.48 42.83 3.99
N LEU A 9 -55.29 42.88 2.94
CA LEU A 9 -56.69 42.43 2.82
C LEU A 9 -56.98 40.92 3.06
N ASN A 10 -55.99 40.13 3.49
CA ASN A 10 -56.13 38.70 3.79
C ASN A 10 -55.88 38.32 5.27
N GLY A 11 -55.70 39.29 6.17
CA GLY A 11 -55.69 39.04 7.63
C GLY A 11 -54.41 38.38 8.20
N GLU A 12 -53.30 38.35 7.45
CA GLU A 12 -52.00 37.90 7.97
C GLU A 12 -51.22 39.06 8.63
N ILE A 13 -50.88 38.91 9.91
CA ILE A 13 -49.97 39.82 10.62
C ILE A 13 -48.53 39.31 10.42
N TYR A 14 -47.73 40.02 9.63
CA TYR A 14 -46.28 39.84 9.64
C TYR A 14 -45.68 40.73 10.74
N ALA A 15 -45.44 40.18 11.92
CA ALA A 15 -44.65 40.88 12.94
C ALA A 15 -43.16 40.80 12.57
N GLN A 16 -42.67 41.74 11.76
CA GLN A 16 -41.24 41.99 11.65
C GLN A 16 -40.81 42.88 12.82
N SER A 17 -40.14 42.32 13.82
CA SER A 17 -39.42 43.12 14.81
C SER A 17 -37.98 43.31 14.31
N LEU A 18 -37.73 44.44 13.63
CA LEU A 18 -36.37 44.87 13.31
C LEU A 18 -35.82 45.60 14.53
N HIS A 19 -34.95 44.94 15.29
CA HIS A 19 -34.30 45.55 16.45
C HIS A 19 -32.87 45.94 16.05
N THR A 20 -32.68 47.20 15.68
CA THR A 20 -31.34 47.76 15.46
C THR A 20 -30.75 48.10 16.82
N VAL A 21 -29.81 47.30 17.31
CA VAL A 21 -28.96 47.70 18.43
C VAL A 21 -27.66 48.23 17.82
N ASP A 22 -27.26 49.42 18.25
CA ASP A 22 -26.09 50.14 17.72
C ASP A 22 -24.88 49.20 17.62
N LYS A 23 -24.49 48.87 16.38
CA LYS A 23 -23.38 48.01 15.91
C LYS A 23 -23.68 46.57 15.47
N GLY A 24 -24.93 46.20 15.16
CA GLY A 24 -25.24 44.95 14.46
C GLY A 24 -26.66 44.90 13.87
N THR A 25 -26.85 44.17 12.76
CA THR A 25 -28.17 43.87 12.20
C THR A 25 -28.62 42.50 12.69
N ALA A 26 -29.74 42.45 13.43
CA ALA A 26 -30.40 41.21 13.82
C ALA A 26 -31.78 41.12 13.15
N THR A 27 -32.02 40.04 12.42
CA THR A 27 -33.33 39.69 11.84
C THR A 27 -33.83 38.40 12.47
N SER A 28 -34.94 38.47 13.20
CA SER A 28 -35.69 37.30 13.67
C SER A 28 -37.11 37.33 13.07
N SER A 29 -37.47 36.31 12.29
CA SER A 29 -38.86 36.10 11.83
C SER A 29 -39.39 34.78 12.38
N VAL A 30 -40.54 34.82 13.03
CA VAL A 30 -41.32 33.63 13.41
C VAL A 30 -42.50 33.54 12.45
N ASN A 31 -42.64 32.43 11.72
CA ASN A 31 -43.87 32.19 10.97
C ASN A 31 -44.96 31.65 11.91
N SER A 32 -46.23 31.78 11.51
CA SER A 32 -47.42 31.38 12.29
C SER A 32 -47.50 29.89 12.64
N TYR A 33 -46.57 29.06 12.15
CA TYR A 33 -46.50 27.62 12.39
C TYR A 33 -45.45 27.21 13.44
N GLY A 34 -44.77 28.16 14.10
CA GLY A 34 -43.84 27.86 15.19
C GLY A 34 -42.54 27.17 14.76
N GLN A 35 -42.18 27.24 13.47
CA GLN A 35 -40.88 26.76 13.01
C GLN A 35 -39.83 27.88 13.11
N ALA A 36 -38.72 27.59 13.79
CA ALA A 36 -37.60 28.51 13.90
C ALA A 36 -36.97 28.74 12.51
N THR A 37 -37.03 29.99 12.03
CA THR A 37 -36.40 30.38 10.77
C THR A 37 -34.98 30.86 11.07
N TYR A 38 -34.01 30.44 10.26
CA TYR A 38 -32.57 30.72 10.38
C TYR A 38 -32.25 32.13 10.91
N SER A 39 -31.54 32.21 12.03
CA SER A 39 -30.95 33.44 12.54
C SER A 39 -29.53 33.62 11.96
N SER A 40 -29.33 34.64 11.13
CA SER A 40 -27.99 35.12 10.80
C SER A 40 -27.52 36.07 11.90
N VAL A 41 -26.52 35.66 12.67
CA VAL A 41 -25.90 36.48 13.73
C VAL A 41 -24.59 37.05 13.19
N SER A 42 -24.49 38.38 13.14
CA SER A 42 -23.28 39.10 12.70
C SER A 42 -22.69 39.85 13.90
N VAL A 43 -21.64 39.31 14.53
CA VAL A 43 -20.98 39.95 15.69
C VAL A 43 -19.72 40.70 15.23
N PRO A 44 -19.57 42.01 15.54
CA PRO A 44 -18.32 42.73 15.32
C PRO A 44 -17.17 42.16 16.16
N ALA A 45 -15.93 42.39 15.73
CA ALA A 45 -14.74 41.99 16.49
C ALA A 45 -14.81 42.52 17.95
N GLY A 46 -14.83 41.60 18.92
CA GLY A 46 -14.88 41.90 20.35
C GLY A 46 -16.27 41.95 21.00
N GLY A 47 -17.36 41.68 20.28
CA GLY A 47 -18.73 41.59 20.82
C GLY A 47 -19.12 40.18 21.33
N SER A 48 -20.22 40.09 22.07
CA SER A 48 -20.86 38.80 22.44
C SER A 48 -22.38 38.90 22.30
N GLU A 49 -23.00 37.85 21.73
CA GLU A 49 -24.46 37.70 21.63
C GLU A 49 -24.91 36.30 22.07
N THR A 50 -26.07 36.22 22.72
CA THR A 50 -26.69 34.96 23.18
C THR A 50 -28.14 34.87 22.70
N HIS A 51 -28.48 33.79 21.98
CA HIS A 51 -29.83 33.55 21.43
C HIS A 51 -30.39 32.22 21.94
N ALA A 52 -31.67 32.18 22.33
CA ALA A 52 -32.31 30.97 22.86
C ALA A 52 -32.89 30.09 21.74
N LEU A 53 -32.67 28.77 21.83
CA LEU A 53 -33.33 27.72 21.05
C LEU A 53 -34.13 26.82 22.01
N ALA A 54 -35.12 26.08 21.51
CA ALA A 54 -35.84 25.11 22.33
C ALA A 54 -34.87 24.04 22.88
N GLY A 55 -34.55 24.12 24.18
CA GLY A 55 -33.63 23.19 24.87
C GLY A 55 -32.15 23.59 24.92
N GLY A 56 -31.75 24.77 24.41
CA GLY A 56 -30.34 25.22 24.41
C GLY A 56 -30.16 26.73 24.21
N GLN A 57 -28.95 27.24 24.43
CA GLN A 57 -28.58 28.62 24.11
C GLN A 57 -27.40 28.63 23.12
N VAL A 58 -27.49 29.44 22.06
CA VAL A 58 -26.40 29.75 21.15
C VAL A 58 -25.64 30.92 21.72
N ARG A 59 -24.35 30.77 22.00
CA ARG A 59 -23.48 31.86 22.45
C ARG A 59 -22.35 32.08 21.45
N MET A 60 -22.20 33.32 21.01
CA MET A 60 -21.03 33.81 20.28
C MET A 60 -20.30 34.82 21.17
N ASP A 61 -19.00 34.63 21.36
CA ASP A 61 -18.13 35.64 21.96
C ASP A 61 -16.71 35.57 21.35
N ALA A 62 -15.79 36.39 21.85
CA ALA A 62 -14.41 36.42 21.38
C ALA A 62 -13.65 35.08 21.52
N SER A 63 -14.18 34.11 22.26
CA SER A 63 -13.62 32.77 22.45
C SER A 63 -14.24 31.70 21.55
N GLY A 64 -15.31 32.02 20.80
CA GLY A 64 -15.87 31.16 19.75
C GLY A 64 -17.40 31.12 19.68
N PHE A 65 -17.91 30.18 18.89
CA PHE A 65 -19.33 29.84 18.76
C PHE A 65 -19.61 28.49 19.45
N GLY A 66 -20.59 28.44 20.34
CA GLY A 66 -21.00 27.21 21.01
C GLY A 66 -22.50 27.14 21.27
N ILE A 67 -23.06 25.93 21.20
CA ILE A 67 -24.40 25.66 21.72
C ILE A 67 -24.22 25.05 23.11
N TYR A 68 -24.91 25.60 24.11
CA TYR A 68 -24.83 25.18 25.50
C TYR A 68 -26.19 24.68 25.99
N PRO A 69 -26.21 23.69 26.91
CA PRO A 69 -27.46 23.22 27.47
C PRO A 69 -28.08 24.30 28.37
N THR A 70 -29.40 24.45 28.34
CA THR A 70 -30.11 25.41 29.21
C THR A 70 -30.14 25.00 30.69
N TYR A 71 -29.87 23.72 30.99
CA TYR A 71 -29.78 23.19 32.35
C TYR A 71 -28.86 21.95 32.41
N PRO A 72 -28.30 21.59 33.57
CA PRO A 72 -27.39 20.45 33.72
C PRO A 72 -28.00 19.14 33.21
N GLY A 73 -27.28 18.42 32.33
CA GLY A 73 -27.68 17.11 31.81
C GLY A 73 -28.54 17.14 30.54
N ALA A 74 -28.92 18.31 30.01
CA ALA A 74 -29.60 18.38 28.71
C ALA A 74 -28.64 18.00 27.56
N PRO A 75 -29.03 17.11 26.63
CA PRO A 75 -28.21 16.81 25.47
C PRO A 75 -28.16 18.02 24.53
N VAL A 76 -26.96 18.36 24.04
CA VAL A 76 -26.78 19.41 23.05
C VAL A 76 -26.42 18.78 21.71
N PHE A 77 -27.26 19.01 20.71
CA PHE A 77 -26.99 18.65 19.33
C PHE A 77 -26.74 19.93 18.53
N SER A 78 -25.60 20.01 17.86
CA SER A 78 -25.32 21.08 16.90
C SER A 78 -25.06 20.45 15.54
N VAL A 79 -25.74 20.97 14.51
CA VAL A 79 -25.50 20.59 13.12
C VAL A 79 -24.87 21.81 12.46
N LEU A 80 -23.61 21.68 12.05
CA LEU A 80 -22.97 22.66 11.19
C LEU A 80 -23.06 22.14 9.75
N SER A 81 -23.90 22.78 8.94
CA SER A 81 -24.03 22.49 7.51
C SER A 81 -23.56 23.70 6.69
N SER A 82 -22.72 23.44 5.70
CA SER A 82 -22.31 24.43 4.71
C SER A 82 -22.46 23.83 3.32
N SER A 83 -23.00 24.58 2.37
CA SER A 83 -22.95 24.21 0.95
C SER A 83 -21.56 24.42 0.35
N GLY A 84 -20.70 25.20 1.01
CA GLY A 84 -19.27 25.34 0.74
C GLY A 84 -18.40 24.53 1.71
N GLY A 85 -17.08 24.79 1.71
CA GLY A 85 -16.13 24.15 2.62
C GLY A 85 -16.11 24.76 4.03
N ILE A 86 -15.74 23.96 5.03
CA ILE A 86 -15.47 24.42 6.41
C ILE A 86 -13.97 24.60 6.56
N GLN A 87 -13.52 25.83 6.84
CA GLN A 87 -12.12 26.11 7.15
C GLN A 87 -11.96 26.28 8.66
N THR A 88 -10.95 25.66 9.24
CA THR A 88 -10.59 25.81 10.65
C THR A 88 -9.13 26.22 10.76
N GLN A 89 -8.80 27.10 11.69
CA GLN A 89 -7.42 27.55 11.94
C GLN A 89 -6.67 26.64 12.94
N SER A 90 -7.33 25.58 13.41
CA SER A 90 -6.87 24.72 14.50
C SER A 90 -7.44 23.31 14.30
N ASN A 91 -7.37 22.48 15.33
CA ASN A 91 -7.78 21.09 15.24
C ASN A 91 -9.30 20.93 15.13
N VAL A 92 -9.73 20.00 14.28
CA VAL A 92 -11.08 19.43 14.33
C VAL A 92 -11.01 18.12 15.12
N THR A 93 -11.70 18.06 16.25
CA THR A 93 -11.77 16.85 17.09
C THR A 93 -13.17 16.29 17.07
N ALA A 94 -13.32 15.04 16.62
CA ALA A 94 -14.57 14.29 16.73
C ALA A 94 -14.44 13.20 17.81
N GLN A 95 -15.22 13.32 18.89
CA GLN A 95 -15.34 12.26 19.90
C GLN A 95 -16.38 11.22 19.43
N GLY A 96 -16.01 10.45 18.40
CA GLY A 96 -16.91 9.49 17.74
C GLY A 96 -16.46 9.20 16.31
N THR A 97 -17.41 8.93 15.43
CA THR A 97 -17.14 8.68 14.01
C THR A 97 -17.07 9.99 13.24
N GLY A 98 -15.92 10.27 12.62
CA GLY A 98 -15.82 11.24 11.53
C GLY A 98 -15.97 10.52 10.19
N SER A 99 -16.78 11.07 9.28
CA SER A 99 -16.90 10.57 7.90
C SER A 99 -16.65 11.72 6.94
N PHE A 100 -15.81 11.47 5.95
CA PHE A 100 -15.48 12.42 4.89
C PHE A 100 -15.86 11.79 3.56
N ALA A 101 -16.83 12.38 2.87
CA ALA A 101 -17.16 11.98 1.51
C ALA A 101 -16.22 12.74 0.55
N GLY A 102 -15.17 12.08 0.09
CA GLY A 102 -14.21 12.66 -0.87
C GLY A 102 -12.75 12.37 -0.51
N THR A 103 -11.85 13.20 -1.06
CA THR A 103 -10.42 13.08 -0.86
C THR A 103 -9.97 13.83 0.40
N ILE A 104 -9.10 13.22 1.18
CA ILE A 104 -8.41 13.86 2.30
C ILE A 104 -6.98 14.17 1.85
N TYR A 105 -6.58 15.44 1.91
CA TYR A 105 -5.20 15.87 1.65
C TYR A 105 -4.51 16.18 2.98
N GLY A 106 -3.51 15.38 3.36
CA GLY A 106 -2.59 15.72 4.44
C GLY A 106 -1.48 16.62 3.90
N GLY A 107 -1.42 17.88 4.34
CA GLY A 107 -0.37 18.80 3.88
C GLY A 107 1.04 18.45 4.38
N ASN A 108 1.11 17.76 5.52
CA ASN A 108 2.34 17.18 6.09
C ASN A 108 2.08 15.68 6.31
N ASP A 109 1.87 15.27 7.56
CA ASP A 109 1.62 13.88 7.92
C ASP A 109 0.13 13.56 8.05
N LEU A 110 -0.25 12.33 7.70
CA LEU A 110 -1.52 11.71 8.07
C LEU A 110 -1.23 10.51 8.99
N SER A 111 -1.52 10.66 10.28
CA SER A 111 -1.29 9.60 11.27
C SER A 111 -2.59 8.87 11.62
N VAL A 112 -2.55 7.53 11.58
CA VAL A 112 -3.65 6.66 12.00
C VAL A 112 -3.15 5.79 13.14
N ALA A 113 -3.68 6.00 14.35
CA ALA A 113 -3.17 5.34 15.56
C ALA A 113 -3.51 3.84 15.67
N ARG A 114 -4.49 3.37 14.88
CA ARG A 114 -4.96 1.98 14.90
C ARG A 114 -4.97 1.41 13.49
N ASN A 115 -6.15 1.08 12.98
CA ASN A 115 -6.31 0.38 11.72
C ASN A 115 -6.63 1.37 10.60
N ALA A 116 -5.99 1.19 9.45
CA ALA A 116 -6.38 1.79 8.18
C ALA A 116 -6.77 0.66 7.22
N THR A 117 -7.98 0.73 6.66
CA THR A 117 -8.45 -0.22 5.64
C THR A 117 -8.60 0.54 4.33
N VAL A 118 -7.96 0.03 3.28
CA VAL A 118 -8.08 0.56 1.92
C VAL A 118 -8.79 -0.49 1.07
N SER A 119 -10.03 -0.24 0.68
CA SER A 119 -10.82 -1.17 -0.17
C SER A 119 -10.40 -1.12 -1.64
N GLY A 120 -9.70 -0.05 -2.06
CA GLY A 120 -9.14 0.11 -3.40
C GLY A 120 -7.62 -0.07 -3.40
N ASN A 121 -6.93 0.77 -4.17
CA ASN A 121 -5.48 0.73 -4.29
C ASN A 121 -4.80 1.66 -3.27
N ALA A 122 -3.68 1.21 -2.72
CA ALA A 122 -2.74 2.07 -1.98
C ALA A 122 -1.48 2.26 -2.83
N THR A 123 -1.09 3.51 -3.09
CA THR A 123 0.15 3.87 -3.78
C THR A 123 1.05 4.64 -2.83
N ILE A 124 2.31 4.22 -2.71
CA ILE A 124 3.33 4.90 -1.93
C ILE A 124 4.41 5.35 -2.90
N ALA A 125 4.51 6.65 -3.14
CA ALA A 125 5.49 7.20 -4.08
C ALA A 125 6.92 7.22 -3.50
N GLY A 126 7.03 7.23 -2.16
CA GLY A 126 8.29 7.16 -1.42
C GLY A 126 8.58 5.77 -0.87
N GLN A 127 9.30 5.73 0.25
CA GLN A 127 9.61 4.50 0.96
C GLN A 127 8.46 4.04 1.86
N SER A 128 8.36 2.73 2.08
CA SER A 128 7.44 2.13 3.05
C SER A 128 8.23 1.37 4.11
N PHE A 129 8.06 1.76 5.38
CA PHE A 129 8.64 1.07 6.52
C PHE A 129 7.55 0.30 7.26
N LEU A 130 7.53 -1.02 7.09
CA LEU A 130 6.54 -1.91 7.72
C LEU A 130 7.20 -2.64 8.90
N ARG A 131 6.57 -2.56 10.08
CA ARG A 131 6.98 -3.30 11.28
C ARG A 131 5.98 -4.41 11.58
N GLY A 132 6.48 -5.58 11.95
CA GLY A 132 5.66 -6.78 12.18
C GLY A 132 5.50 -7.63 10.92
N ASN A 133 4.42 -8.42 10.87
CA ASN A 133 4.17 -9.35 9.77
C ASN A 133 3.51 -8.64 8.57
N VAL A 134 3.97 -8.98 7.38
CA VAL A 134 3.35 -8.57 6.11
C VAL A 134 2.81 -9.83 5.44
N SER A 135 1.50 -9.86 5.17
CA SER A 135 0.84 -10.95 4.42
C SER A 135 0.37 -10.42 3.07
N ALA A 136 0.58 -11.21 2.02
CA ALA A 136 0.06 -10.95 0.69
C ALA A 136 -0.58 -12.24 0.16
N ASP A 137 -1.90 -12.21 -0.06
CA ASP A 137 -2.67 -13.39 -0.51
C ASP A 137 -2.59 -13.60 -2.04
N ARG A 138 -1.81 -12.77 -2.73
CA ARG A 138 -1.56 -12.81 -4.17
C ARG A 138 -0.06 -12.60 -4.44
N ASN A 139 0.27 -12.25 -5.67
CA ASN A 139 1.64 -12.08 -6.11
C ASN A 139 2.30 -10.84 -5.49
N VAL A 140 3.57 -11.00 -5.12
CA VAL A 140 4.47 -9.88 -4.81
C VAL A 140 5.48 -9.77 -5.96
N TYR A 141 5.52 -8.61 -6.60
CA TYR A 141 6.51 -8.30 -7.64
C TYR A 141 7.53 -7.30 -7.09
N ILE A 142 8.80 -7.68 -7.13
CA ILE A 142 9.93 -6.84 -6.72
C ILE A 142 10.82 -6.64 -7.95
N SER A 143 10.87 -5.43 -8.47
CA SER A 143 11.74 -5.09 -9.60
C SER A 143 13.22 -4.94 -9.20
N GLY A 144 13.49 -4.70 -7.91
CA GLY A 144 14.83 -4.58 -7.34
C GLY A 144 15.27 -5.84 -6.57
N ASN A 145 16.09 -5.63 -5.55
CA ASN A 145 16.64 -6.71 -4.72
C ASN A 145 15.70 -7.05 -3.56
N LEU A 146 15.61 -8.34 -3.24
CA LEU A 146 14.98 -8.85 -2.02
C LEU A 146 16.07 -9.39 -1.07
N THR A 147 16.39 -8.63 -0.03
CA THR A 147 17.31 -9.06 1.02
C THR A 147 16.52 -9.62 2.20
N VAL A 148 16.80 -10.86 2.58
CA VAL A 148 16.12 -11.56 3.69
C VAL A 148 17.17 -12.03 4.68
N ALA A 149 17.11 -11.53 5.91
CA ALA A 149 18.00 -11.96 7.00
C ALA A 149 17.59 -13.33 7.59
N GLY A 150 16.31 -13.71 7.40
CA GLY A 150 15.78 -15.03 7.74
C GLY A 150 15.78 -16.00 6.57
N THR A 151 14.88 -16.99 6.60
CA THR A 151 14.81 -18.05 5.60
C THR A 151 14.02 -17.66 4.35
N LYS A 152 14.33 -18.32 3.23
CA LYS A 152 13.60 -18.26 1.96
C LYS A 152 13.06 -19.66 1.64
N SER A 153 11.75 -19.86 1.74
CA SER A 153 11.14 -21.19 1.54
C SER A 153 9.83 -21.15 0.77
N ALA A 154 9.62 -22.12 -0.10
CA ALA A 154 8.32 -22.45 -0.68
C ALA A 154 7.52 -23.35 0.28
N ALA A 155 6.20 -23.13 0.38
CA ALA A 155 5.28 -24.06 1.01
C ALA A 155 4.73 -25.03 -0.05
N VAL A 156 4.91 -26.33 0.15
CA VAL A 156 4.49 -27.37 -0.79
C VAL A 156 3.59 -28.38 -0.08
N SER A 157 2.39 -28.58 -0.62
CA SER A 157 1.47 -29.61 -0.15
C SER A 157 2.01 -31.00 -0.47
N THR A 158 1.98 -31.89 0.52
CA THR A 158 2.33 -33.31 0.35
C THR A 158 1.10 -34.17 0.59
N ALA A 159 0.97 -35.28 -0.15
CA ALA A 159 -0.22 -36.13 -0.11
C ALA A 159 -0.51 -36.70 1.29
N ASN A 160 0.55 -37.10 2.02
CA ASN A 160 0.42 -37.84 3.29
C ASN A 160 1.01 -37.12 4.50
N HIS A 161 1.57 -35.92 4.33
CA HIS A 161 2.27 -35.23 5.40
C HIS A 161 1.83 -33.76 5.60
N GLY A 162 0.94 -33.21 4.77
CA GLY A 162 0.55 -31.80 4.84
C GLY A 162 1.60 -30.87 4.22
N GLU A 163 1.57 -29.58 4.55
CA GLU A 163 2.49 -28.60 3.94
C GLU A 163 3.92 -28.74 4.46
N ARG A 164 4.91 -28.60 3.57
CA ARG A 164 6.33 -28.64 3.89
C ARG A 164 7.05 -27.43 3.33
N LYS A 165 7.99 -26.89 4.11
CA LYS A 165 8.91 -25.85 3.65
C LYS A 165 10.03 -26.49 2.85
N LEU A 166 10.21 -26.04 1.61
CA LEU A 166 11.39 -26.32 0.79
C LEU A 166 12.19 -25.04 0.68
N TYR A 167 13.49 -25.10 0.99
CA TYR A 167 14.34 -23.93 1.09
C TYR A 167 15.09 -23.67 -0.22
N ALA A 168 15.27 -22.40 -0.57
CA ALA A 168 16.06 -21.99 -1.72
C ALA A 168 17.55 -22.23 -1.48
N ASP A 169 18.30 -22.55 -2.54
CA ASP A 169 19.76 -22.63 -2.50
C ASP A 169 20.37 -21.21 -2.49
N GLU A 170 21.32 -20.98 -1.60
CA GLU A 170 22.05 -19.71 -1.49
C GLU A 170 23.49 -19.90 -1.95
N SER A 171 23.84 -19.25 -3.05
CA SER A 171 25.19 -19.27 -3.61
C SER A 171 25.93 -17.97 -3.32
N ALA A 172 27.26 -18.06 -3.21
CA ALA A 172 28.13 -16.91 -3.06
C ALA A 172 28.12 -15.97 -4.29
N GLU A 173 27.69 -16.50 -5.43
CA GLU A 173 27.66 -15.84 -6.74
C GLU A 173 26.30 -16.06 -7.41
N VAL A 174 25.93 -15.17 -8.32
CA VAL A 174 24.62 -15.21 -9.00
C VAL A 174 24.64 -16.18 -10.19
N TYR A 175 24.25 -17.43 -9.94
CA TYR A 175 24.09 -18.46 -10.97
C TYR A 175 22.63 -18.77 -11.26
N PHE A 176 22.34 -19.04 -12.53
CA PHE A 176 21.16 -19.82 -12.92
C PHE A 176 21.58 -21.24 -13.27
N PHE A 177 20.68 -22.18 -12.97
CA PHE A 177 20.86 -23.59 -13.19
C PHE A 177 19.82 -24.09 -14.19
N ASP A 178 20.24 -24.97 -15.08
CA ASP A 178 19.35 -25.81 -15.86
C ASP A 178 19.74 -27.29 -15.67
N ARG A 179 18.79 -28.20 -15.88
CA ARG A 179 18.96 -29.63 -15.62
C ARG A 179 18.26 -30.44 -16.70
N GLY A 180 18.85 -31.57 -17.05
CA GLY A 180 18.23 -32.50 -17.99
C GLY A 180 18.95 -33.84 -18.05
N GLY A 181 18.50 -34.67 -18.99
CA GLY A 181 19.13 -35.94 -19.32
C GLY A 181 19.85 -35.87 -20.67
N GLY A 182 20.79 -36.79 -20.87
CA GLY A 182 21.49 -36.98 -22.13
C GLY A 182 21.81 -38.45 -22.37
N GLN A 183 22.12 -38.79 -23.61
CA GLN A 183 22.55 -40.12 -24.01
C GLN A 183 23.75 -40.01 -24.93
N LEU A 184 24.80 -40.78 -24.63
CA LEU A 184 25.92 -40.96 -25.54
C LEU A 184 25.44 -41.66 -26.81
N VAL A 185 25.99 -41.27 -27.95
CA VAL A 185 25.84 -41.98 -29.22
C VAL A 185 27.25 -42.30 -29.71
N ASN A 186 27.62 -43.57 -29.64
CA ASN A 186 28.98 -44.03 -29.91
C ASN A 186 30.04 -43.27 -29.07
N GLY A 187 29.77 -43.11 -27.77
CA GLY A 187 30.71 -42.50 -26.81
C GLY A 187 30.70 -40.97 -26.76
N VAL A 188 29.83 -40.28 -27.51
CA VAL A 188 29.75 -38.81 -27.54
C VAL A 188 28.31 -38.33 -27.43
N ALA A 189 28.05 -37.28 -26.66
CA ALA A 189 26.79 -36.54 -26.65
C ALA A 189 27.07 -35.04 -26.75
N VAL A 190 26.28 -34.33 -27.54
CA VAL A 190 26.28 -32.86 -27.58
C VAL A 190 24.96 -32.39 -27.00
N ILE A 191 25.02 -31.59 -25.93
CA ILE A 191 23.85 -31.01 -25.28
C ILE A 191 23.74 -29.56 -25.71
N ALA A 192 22.70 -29.25 -26.48
CA ALA A 192 22.33 -27.88 -26.79
C ALA A 192 21.59 -27.27 -25.59
N LEU A 193 21.96 -26.04 -25.24
CA LEU A 193 21.29 -25.29 -24.17
C LEU A 193 20.02 -24.63 -24.72
N ASP A 194 18.99 -24.50 -23.88
CA ASP A 194 17.74 -23.85 -24.29
C ASP A 194 18.02 -22.38 -24.69
N PRO A 195 17.61 -21.95 -25.90
CA PRO A 195 17.84 -20.59 -26.37
C PRO A 195 17.20 -19.52 -25.46
N ILE A 196 16.06 -19.81 -24.82
CA ILE A 196 15.41 -18.91 -23.87
C ILE A 196 16.24 -18.81 -22.58
N TRP A 197 16.79 -19.93 -22.09
CA TRP A 197 17.69 -19.89 -20.93
C TRP A 197 18.97 -19.11 -21.25
N LEU A 198 19.53 -19.28 -22.45
CA LEU A 198 20.70 -18.53 -22.94
C LEU A 198 20.48 -17.01 -22.99
N GLU A 199 19.24 -16.52 -23.14
CA GLU A 199 18.95 -15.08 -23.03
C GLU A 199 19.12 -14.53 -21.61
N THR A 200 19.17 -15.40 -20.60
CA THR A 200 19.19 -15.03 -19.17
C THR A 200 20.57 -15.12 -18.51
N VAL A 201 21.55 -15.71 -19.20
CA VAL A 201 22.90 -15.96 -18.67
C VAL A 201 23.99 -15.38 -19.57
N THR A 202 25.20 -15.29 -19.02
CA THR A 202 26.42 -14.92 -19.75
C THR A 202 27.39 -16.10 -19.73
N ILE A 203 27.85 -16.50 -20.92
CA ILE A 203 28.81 -17.61 -21.11
C ILE A 203 29.85 -17.14 -22.12
N ASP A 204 31.05 -16.88 -21.63
CA ASP A 204 32.20 -16.47 -22.42
C ASP A 204 33.51 -16.99 -21.79
N ALA A 205 34.66 -16.48 -22.25
CA ALA A 205 35.97 -16.92 -21.76
C ALA A 205 36.23 -16.50 -20.30
N ASP A 206 35.69 -15.36 -19.87
CA ASP A 206 35.84 -14.83 -18.52
C ASP A 206 34.78 -15.41 -17.57
N HIS A 207 33.63 -15.82 -18.12
CA HIS A 207 32.48 -16.39 -17.40
C HIS A 207 32.12 -17.78 -17.93
N PRO A 208 32.99 -18.80 -17.79
CA PRO A 208 32.72 -20.12 -18.32
C PRO A 208 31.59 -20.82 -17.53
N MET A 209 30.72 -21.53 -18.24
CA MET A 209 29.71 -22.39 -17.59
C MET A 209 30.38 -23.51 -16.77
N ARG A 210 29.70 -23.97 -15.71
CA ARG A 210 30.03 -25.18 -14.95
C ARG A 210 29.03 -26.27 -15.30
N VAL A 211 29.50 -27.51 -15.44
CA VAL A 211 28.66 -28.65 -15.82
C VAL A 211 29.01 -29.82 -14.91
N GLN A 212 28.01 -30.43 -14.29
CA GLN A 212 28.10 -31.67 -13.53
C GLN A 212 27.33 -32.77 -14.25
N ILE A 213 27.91 -33.96 -14.35
CA ILE A 213 27.31 -35.12 -15.01
C ILE A 213 27.21 -36.28 -14.03
N THR A 214 26.06 -36.93 -13.97
CA THR A 214 25.81 -38.16 -13.21
C THR A 214 25.42 -39.27 -14.20
N LEU A 215 26.25 -40.31 -14.31
CA LEU A 215 25.95 -41.45 -15.18
C LEU A 215 24.77 -42.25 -14.65
N THR A 216 23.84 -42.61 -15.55
CA THR A 216 22.69 -43.48 -15.28
C THR A 216 22.71 -44.77 -16.09
N GLY A 217 23.60 -44.86 -17.10
CA GLY A 217 23.95 -46.08 -17.81
C GLY A 217 25.42 -46.48 -17.62
N ASP A 218 25.71 -47.77 -17.78
CA ASP A 218 27.06 -48.32 -17.63
C ASP A 218 27.98 -47.93 -18.80
N CYS A 219 29.18 -47.43 -18.48
CA CYS A 219 30.22 -47.02 -19.43
C CYS A 219 31.57 -46.82 -18.72
N ASN A 220 32.61 -46.44 -19.46
CA ASN A 220 33.96 -46.24 -18.91
C ASN A 220 34.14 -44.97 -18.05
N GLY A 221 33.07 -44.26 -17.73
CA GLY A 221 33.10 -42.89 -17.20
C GLY A 221 33.05 -41.84 -18.31
N VAL A 222 32.75 -40.59 -17.95
CA VAL A 222 32.63 -39.47 -18.90
C VAL A 222 33.34 -38.21 -18.40
N TYR A 223 33.64 -37.30 -19.32
CA TYR A 223 34.08 -35.95 -19.03
C TYR A 223 33.43 -34.95 -20.01
N VAL A 224 33.40 -33.67 -19.62
CA VAL A 224 32.97 -32.59 -20.50
C VAL A 224 34.15 -32.19 -21.37
N ALA A 225 34.13 -32.59 -22.63
CA ALA A 225 35.22 -32.42 -23.58
C ALA A 225 35.31 -31.00 -24.13
N GLU A 226 34.17 -30.37 -24.40
CA GLU A 226 34.08 -29.04 -24.99
C GLU A 226 32.92 -28.26 -24.39
N LYS A 227 33.08 -26.94 -24.31
CA LYS A 227 32.05 -25.98 -23.91
C LYS A 227 32.09 -24.83 -24.90
N THR A 228 30.91 -24.45 -25.39
CA THR A 228 30.71 -23.27 -26.23
C THR A 228 29.75 -22.32 -25.52
N ALA A 229 29.44 -21.17 -26.12
CA ALA A 229 28.42 -20.28 -25.58
C ALA A 229 27.00 -20.89 -25.60
N THR A 230 26.76 -21.95 -26.37
CA THR A 230 25.40 -22.50 -26.62
C THR A 230 25.27 -23.99 -26.39
N SER A 231 26.36 -24.69 -26.05
CA SER A 231 26.36 -26.15 -25.88
C SER A 231 27.54 -26.64 -25.07
N PHE A 232 27.47 -27.89 -24.63
CA PHE A 232 28.62 -28.65 -24.14
C PHE A 232 28.62 -30.06 -24.70
N THR A 233 29.82 -30.63 -24.82
CA THR A 233 30.04 -31.98 -25.35
C THR A 233 30.49 -32.90 -24.22
N VAL A 234 29.78 -34.00 -24.01
CA VAL A 234 30.14 -35.08 -23.09
C VAL A 234 30.79 -36.20 -23.89
N ARG A 235 31.94 -36.69 -23.44
CA ARG A 235 32.66 -37.78 -24.09
C ARG A 235 33.01 -38.89 -23.11
N GLU A 236 32.86 -40.13 -23.55
CA GLU A 236 33.26 -41.30 -22.81
C GLU A 236 34.79 -41.38 -22.68
N LEU A 237 35.25 -41.80 -21.52
CA LEU A 237 36.66 -42.03 -21.25
C LEU A 237 37.18 -43.22 -22.08
N ARG A 238 38.51 -43.25 -22.27
CA ARG A 238 39.25 -44.36 -22.90
C ARG A 238 38.82 -44.68 -24.35
N GLY A 239 38.19 -43.73 -25.05
CA GLY A 239 37.68 -43.96 -26.40
C GLY A 239 36.53 -44.96 -26.44
N GLY A 240 35.77 -45.09 -25.34
CA GLY A 240 34.57 -45.90 -25.30
C GLY A 240 33.54 -45.43 -26.32
N THR A 241 32.70 -46.37 -26.77
CA THR A 241 31.69 -46.16 -27.82
C THR A 241 30.30 -46.56 -27.34
N SER A 242 30.04 -46.46 -26.04
CA SER A 242 28.75 -46.86 -25.46
C SER A 242 27.63 -45.90 -25.85
N ASN A 243 26.40 -46.29 -25.53
CA ASN A 243 25.21 -45.45 -25.62
C ASN A 243 24.61 -45.18 -24.23
N ALA A 244 25.47 -45.05 -23.22
CA ALA A 244 25.04 -44.83 -21.84
C ALA A 244 24.27 -43.52 -21.67
N THR A 245 23.29 -43.54 -20.78
CA THR A 245 22.50 -42.38 -20.38
C THR A 245 23.14 -41.66 -19.19
N PHE A 246 22.83 -40.40 -19.01
CA PHE A 246 23.29 -39.58 -17.89
C PHE A 246 22.33 -38.44 -17.60
N ASP A 247 22.36 -37.94 -16.37
CA ASP A 247 21.75 -36.67 -15.98
C ASP A 247 22.82 -35.58 -15.94
N TRP A 248 22.43 -34.34 -16.21
CA TRP A 248 23.31 -33.17 -16.18
C TRP A 248 22.69 -32.00 -15.43
N GLU A 249 23.55 -31.21 -14.78
CA GLU A 249 23.26 -29.88 -14.30
C GLU A 249 24.27 -28.91 -14.92
N VAL A 250 23.80 -27.80 -15.44
CA VAL A 250 24.63 -26.70 -15.95
C VAL A 250 24.34 -25.45 -15.15
N ALA A 251 25.41 -24.74 -14.77
CA ALA A 251 25.34 -23.46 -14.09
C ALA A 251 26.09 -22.40 -14.89
N ALA A 252 25.46 -21.24 -15.10
CA ALA A 252 26.08 -20.08 -15.74
C ALA A 252 25.74 -18.79 -14.98
N LYS A 253 26.60 -17.77 -15.11
CA LYS A 253 26.40 -16.48 -14.46
C LYS A 253 25.17 -15.79 -15.01
N ARG A 254 24.34 -15.23 -14.14
CA ARG A 254 23.19 -14.42 -14.57
C ARG A 254 23.66 -13.21 -15.35
N LYS A 255 23.03 -12.96 -16.49
CA LYS A 255 23.33 -11.82 -17.35
C LYS A 255 23.10 -10.48 -16.62
N GLY A 256 24.12 -9.63 -16.62
CA GLY A 256 24.16 -8.33 -15.94
C GLY A 256 24.56 -8.38 -14.46
N TYR A 257 24.94 -9.55 -13.95
CA TYR A 257 25.35 -9.77 -12.55
C TYR A 257 26.60 -10.65 -12.44
N GLU A 258 27.41 -10.71 -13.49
CA GLU A 258 28.51 -11.65 -13.67
C GLU A 258 29.56 -11.55 -12.55
N ASP A 259 29.84 -10.32 -12.12
CA ASP A 259 30.88 -10.00 -11.13
C ASP A 259 30.36 -9.82 -9.70
N VAL A 260 29.05 -10.05 -9.47
CA VAL A 260 28.45 -9.91 -8.13
C VAL A 260 28.82 -11.10 -7.25
N ARG A 261 29.45 -10.83 -6.11
CA ARG A 261 29.87 -11.86 -5.15
C ARG A 261 29.97 -11.33 -3.72
N LEU A 262 29.20 -11.93 -2.81
CA LEU A 262 29.24 -11.67 -1.36
C LEU A 262 29.28 -10.18 -0.97
N GLU A 263 28.44 -9.36 -1.61
CA GLU A 263 28.33 -7.94 -1.29
C GLU A 263 27.88 -7.74 0.17
N PRO A 264 28.35 -6.68 0.84
CA PRO A 264 27.92 -6.38 2.19
C PRO A 264 26.42 -6.06 2.23
N VAL A 265 25.74 -6.47 3.30
CA VAL A 265 24.36 -6.03 3.55
C VAL A 265 24.38 -4.56 3.93
N THR A 266 24.08 -3.68 2.97
CA THR A 266 23.92 -2.24 3.21
C THR A 266 22.51 -1.97 3.74
N ALA A 267 22.25 -2.35 4.98
CA ALA A 267 21.08 -1.86 5.70
C ALA A 267 21.57 -1.07 6.91
N GLU A 268 21.16 0.20 7.02
CA GLU A 268 21.11 0.86 8.32
C GLU A 268 20.19 -0.01 9.19
N ARG A 269 20.80 -0.83 10.06
CA ARG A 269 20.06 -1.48 11.14
C ARG A 269 19.55 -0.36 12.04
N PRO A 270 18.23 -0.26 12.31
CA PRO A 270 17.72 0.67 13.29
C PRO A 270 18.28 0.40 14.69
#